data_AF-A0A1F9XPX2-F1
#
_entry.id   AF-A0A1F9XPX2-F1
#
_cell.length_a   1.000
_cell.length_b   1.000
_cell.length_c   1.000
_cell.angle_alpha   90.00
_cell.angle_beta   90.00
_cell.angle_gamma   90.00
#
_symmetry.space_group_name_H-M   'P 1'
#
loop_
_entity.id
_entity.type
_entity.pdbx_description
1 polymer ?
#
loop_
_entity_poly.entity_id
_entity_poly.type
_entity_poly.pdbx_seq_one_letter_code
_entity_poly.pdbx_strand_id
1 'polypeptide(L)'
;MTNTVEMKMRESALLDKLICDYGPTKYMDIVWAMEWARHLRGREEYRRLPMAEMIEKAMLEVISGQVTSEQIKAATCGAPAPAPVPAKAEDKKPADKKEDEPKKEKKEKKEKAKKD
;
A
#
# COMPACT_ATOMS: atom_id res chain seq x y z
N MET A 1 -15.24 26.88 -17.14
CA MET A 1 -15.02 25.81 -16.14
C MET A 1 -13.79 25.02 -16.57
N THR A 2 -12.59 25.50 -16.28
CA THR A 2 -11.34 24.77 -16.58
C THR A 2 -11.09 23.81 -15.42
N ASN A 3 -11.57 22.57 -15.53
CA ASN A 3 -10.82 21.41 -15.99
C ASN A 3 -9.95 20.82 -14.87
N THR A 4 -10.59 20.24 -13.85
CA THR A 4 -9.96 19.52 -12.74
C THR A 4 -8.97 18.45 -13.22
N VAL A 5 -9.26 17.86 -14.39
CA VAL A 5 -8.37 16.87 -15.03
C VAL A 5 -7.08 17.50 -15.51
N GLU A 6 -7.12 18.69 -16.11
CA GLU A 6 -5.90 19.41 -16.52
C GLU A 6 -5.04 19.81 -15.33
N MET A 7 -5.65 20.25 -14.23
CA MET A 7 -4.92 20.58 -13.00
C MET A 7 -4.19 19.34 -12.47
N LYS A 8 -4.89 18.20 -12.39
CA LYS A 8 -4.31 16.95 -11.91
C LYS A 8 -3.15 16.47 -12.79
N MET A 9 -3.29 16.55 -14.11
CA MET A 9 -2.17 16.22 -15.03
C MET A 9 -0.95 17.12 -14.82
N ARG A 10 -1.14 18.42 -14.56
CA ARG A 10 -0.03 19.33 -14.26
C ARG A 10 0.65 19.00 -12.93
N GLU A 11 -0.13 18.67 -11.91
CA GLU A 11 0.38 18.24 -10.60
C GLU A 11 1.17 16.94 -10.70
N SER A 12 0.67 15.94 -11.44
CA SER A 12 1.39 14.69 -11.70
C SER A 12 2.70 14.94 -12.45
N ALA A 13 2.68 15.75 -13.51
CA ALA A 13 3.89 16.07 -14.26
C ALA A 13 4.93 16.82 -13.42
N LEU A 14 4.47 17.70 -12.51
CA LEU A 14 5.34 18.39 -11.57
C LEU A 14 5.97 17.41 -10.58
N LEU A 15 5.17 16.49 -10.02
CA LEU A 15 5.65 15.46 -9.11
C LEU A 15 6.71 14.57 -9.77
N ASP A 16 6.46 14.11 -11.00
CA ASP A 16 7.41 13.28 -11.75
C ASP A 16 8.77 13.99 -11.91
N LYS A 17 8.75 15.28 -12.25
CA LYS A 17 9.97 16.08 -12.36
C LYS A 17 10.71 16.18 -11.01
N LEU A 18 9.99 16.45 -9.93
CA LEU A 18 10.57 16.53 -8.60
C LEU A 18 11.17 15.20 -8.14
N ILE A 19 10.59 14.08 -8.58
CA ILE A 19 11.12 12.73 -8.29
C ILE A 19 12.38 12.43 -9.12
N CYS A 20 12.50 12.94 -10.34
CA CYS A 20 13.71 12.77 -11.15
C CYS A 20 14.91 13.51 -10.56
N ASP A 21 14.71 14.73 -10.06
CA ASP A 21 15.76 15.59 -9.52
C ASP A 21 15.95 15.43 -7.99
N TYR A 22 15.49 14.31 -7.44
CA TYR A 22 15.35 14.12 -6.00
C TYR A 22 16.70 14.04 -5.28
N GLY A 23 16.91 14.95 -4.33
CA GLY A 23 18.11 15.04 -3.51
C GLY A 23 18.28 13.91 -2.46
N PRO A 24 19.27 14.06 -1.56
CA PRO A 24 19.64 13.02 -0.59
C PRO A 24 18.55 12.71 0.46
N THR A 25 17.56 13.60 0.61
CA THR A 25 16.46 13.46 1.58
C THR A 25 15.33 12.54 1.10
N LYS A 26 15.41 12.00 -0.12
CA LYS A 26 14.32 11.25 -0.76
C LYS A 26 13.61 10.22 0.12
N TYR A 27 14.37 9.41 0.85
CA TYR A 27 13.79 8.35 1.68
C TYR A 27 13.10 8.91 2.92
N MET A 28 13.61 10.00 3.49
CA MET A 28 12.98 10.67 4.62
C MET A 28 11.68 11.35 4.18
N ASP A 29 11.71 12.02 3.05
CA ASP A 29 10.55 12.73 2.51
C ASP A 29 9.43 11.76 2.08
N ILE A 30 9.75 10.55 1.63
CA ILE A 30 8.76 9.48 1.41
C ILE A 30 8.07 9.08 2.73
N VAL A 31 8.83 8.93 3.82
CA VAL A 31 8.27 8.61 5.14
C VAL A 31 7.36 9.75 5.62
N TRP A 32 7.82 11.00 5.48
CA TRP A 32 7.05 12.19 5.81
C TRP A 32 5.76 12.28 4.99
N ALA A 33 5.81 11.99 3.69
CA ALA A 33 4.61 11.96 2.83
C ALA A 33 3.61 10.89 3.28
N MET A 34 4.07 9.72 3.72
CA MET A 34 3.17 8.66 4.22
C MET A 34 2.50 9.05 5.55
N GLU A 35 3.24 9.67 6.46
CA GLU A 35 2.68 10.20 7.71
C GLU A 35 1.67 11.31 7.43
N TRP A 36 1.99 12.18 6.48
CA TRP A 36 1.10 13.25 6.06
C TRP A 36 -0.17 12.71 5.38
N ALA A 37 -0.07 11.73 4.49
CA ALA A 37 -1.23 11.08 3.88
C ALA A 37 -2.13 10.43 4.95
N ARG A 38 -1.55 9.81 5.99
CA ARG A 38 -2.32 9.27 7.11
C ARG A 38 -3.11 10.35 7.83
N HIS A 39 -2.49 11.51 8.07
CA HIS A 39 -3.18 12.67 8.66
C HIS A 39 -4.31 13.18 7.78
N LEU A 40 -4.07 13.31 6.46
CA LEU A 40 -5.08 13.74 5.50
C LEU A 40 -6.30 12.81 5.50
N ARG A 41 -6.11 11.50 5.68
CA ARG A 41 -7.21 10.52 5.76
C ARG A 41 -8.19 10.80 6.90
N GLY A 42 -7.73 11.43 7.98
CA GLY A 42 -8.56 11.82 9.11
C GLY A 42 -9.47 13.02 8.84
N ARG A 43 -9.19 13.80 7.79
CA ARG A 43 -9.96 15.00 7.42
C ARG A 43 -11.12 14.63 6.49
N GLU A 44 -12.27 15.24 6.74
CA GLU A 44 -13.52 14.92 6.03
C GLU A 44 -13.43 15.18 4.52
N GLU A 45 -12.68 16.21 4.12
CA GLU A 45 -12.40 16.60 2.73
C GLU A 45 -11.75 15.48 1.91
N TYR A 46 -10.88 14.68 2.53
CA TYR A 46 -10.08 13.66 1.85
C TYR A 46 -10.60 12.24 2.09
N ARG A 47 -11.62 12.06 2.93
CA ARG A 47 -12.20 10.74 3.27
C ARG A 47 -12.72 9.99 2.04
N ARG A 48 -13.15 10.73 1.00
CA ARG A 48 -13.70 10.18 -0.25
C ARG A 48 -12.65 9.90 -1.32
N LEU A 49 -11.40 10.36 -1.12
CA LEU A 49 -10.35 10.14 -2.11
C LEU A 49 -9.76 8.72 -1.98
N PRO A 50 -9.42 8.08 -3.11
CA PRO A 50 -8.64 6.85 -3.09
C PRO A 50 -7.29 7.06 -2.39
N MET A 51 -6.80 6.02 -1.72
CA MET A 51 -5.51 6.10 -1.02
C MET A 51 -4.36 6.51 -1.93
N ALA A 52 -4.35 6.04 -3.19
CA ALA A 52 -3.32 6.40 -4.17
C ALA A 52 -3.27 7.92 -4.42
N GLU A 53 -4.42 8.56 -4.64
CA GLU A 53 -4.50 10.00 -4.89
C GLU A 53 -4.07 10.83 -3.68
N MET A 54 -4.37 10.31 -2.48
CA MET A 54 -3.95 10.94 -1.23
C MET A 54 -2.44 10.87 -1.03
N ILE A 55 -1.82 9.74 -1.39
CA ILE A 55 -0.36 9.58 -1.35
C ILE A 55 0.30 10.48 -2.38
N GLU A 56 -0.20 10.54 -3.63
CA GLU A 56 0.34 11.45 -4.65
C GLU A 56 0.28 12.92 -4.19
N LYS A 57 -0.86 13.35 -3.64
CA LYS A 57 -1.00 14.69 -3.07
C LYS A 57 -0.01 14.94 -1.94
N ALA A 58 0.12 13.99 -1.01
CA ALA A 58 1.02 14.13 0.12
C ALA A 58 2.49 14.18 -0.32
N MET A 59 2.88 13.37 -1.30
CA MET A 59 4.21 13.42 -1.90
C MET A 59 4.46 14.77 -2.55
N LEU A 60 3.53 15.30 -3.33
CA LEU A 60 3.69 16.61 -3.95
C LEU A 60 3.88 17.71 -2.90
N GLU A 61 3.06 17.73 -1.85
CA GLU A 61 3.13 18.75 -0.79
C GLU A 61 4.44 18.69 0.01
N VAL A 62 4.95 17.49 0.30
CA VAL A 62 6.21 17.33 1.04
C VAL A 62 7.41 17.65 0.17
N ILE A 63 7.46 17.15 -1.06
CA ILE A 63 8.62 17.28 -1.95
C ILE A 63 8.76 18.70 -2.50
N SER A 64 7.64 19.37 -2.76
CA SER A 64 7.64 20.80 -3.13
C SER A 64 8.01 21.72 -1.97
N GLY A 65 8.08 21.20 -0.74
CA GLY A 65 8.34 21.99 0.47
C GLY A 65 7.12 22.80 0.95
N GLN A 66 5.93 22.57 0.38
CA GLN A 66 4.69 23.20 0.84
C GLN A 66 4.34 22.79 2.27
N VAL A 67 4.72 21.57 2.66
CA VAL A 67 4.57 21.04 4.02
C VAL A 67 5.94 20.66 4.58
N THR A 68 6.30 21.23 5.74
CA THR A 68 7.57 20.95 6.42
C THR A 68 7.45 19.77 7.38
N SER A 69 8.56 19.09 7.67
CA SER A 69 8.59 17.99 8.63
C SER A 69 8.10 18.40 10.03
N GLU A 70 8.28 19.66 10.43
CA GLU A 70 7.76 20.19 11.70
C GLU A 70 6.24 20.27 11.71
N GLN A 71 5.63 20.70 10.60
CA GLN A 71 4.17 20.73 10.45
C GLN A 71 3.57 19.33 10.46
N ILE A 72 4.25 18.37 9.82
CA ILE A 72 3.82 16.96 9.80
C ILE A 72 3.85 16.41 11.21
N LYS A 73 4.98 16.58 11.93
CA LYS A 73 5.09 16.16 13.34
C LYS A 73 4.01 16.78 14.21
N ALA A 74 3.76 18.07 14.09
CA ALA A 74 2.71 18.74 14.87
C ALA A 74 1.31 18.16 14.58
N ALA A 75 1.06 17.79 13.32
CA ALA A 75 -0.21 17.20 12.89
C ALA A 75 -0.37 15.73 13.32
N THR A 76 0.70 14.94 13.36
CA THR A 76 0.65 13.51 13.69
C THR A 76 0.87 13.18 15.16
N CYS A 77 1.48 14.07 15.95
CA CYS A 77 1.75 13.82 17.38
C CYS A 77 0.48 13.68 18.25
N GLY A 78 -0.70 14.07 17.73
CA GLY A 78 -1.99 13.90 18.42
C GLY A 78 -2.88 12.79 17.84
N ALA A 79 -2.46 12.10 16.77
CA ALA A 79 -3.29 11.10 16.11
C ALA A 79 -3.03 9.72 16.72
N PRO A 80 -4.07 8.97 17.17
CA PRO A 80 -3.87 7.59 17.61
C PRO A 80 -3.29 6.77 16.45
N ALA A 81 -2.26 5.97 16.75
CA ALA A 81 -1.65 5.07 15.80
C ALA A 81 -2.74 4.18 15.14
N PRO A 82 -2.68 3.94 13.83
CA PRO A 82 -3.68 3.14 13.16
C PRO A 82 -3.68 1.73 13.74
N ALA A 83 -4.88 1.20 13.99
CA ALA A 83 -5.07 -0.21 14.30
C ALA A 83 -4.30 -1.08 13.29
N PRO A 84 -3.65 -2.16 13.74
CA PRO A 84 -2.83 -3.00 12.88
C PRO A 84 -3.67 -3.44 11.67
N VAL A 85 -3.12 -3.22 10.48
CA VAL A 85 -3.64 -3.78 9.24
C VAL A 85 -3.83 -5.28 9.47
N PRO A 86 -5.06 -5.84 9.37
CA PRO A 86 -5.22 -7.28 9.40
C PRO A 86 -4.47 -7.80 8.18
N ALA A 87 -3.37 -8.52 8.43
CA ALA A 87 -2.78 -9.38 7.42
C ALA A 87 -3.92 -10.21 6.86
N LYS A 88 -4.28 -10.00 5.59
CA LYS A 88 -5.23 -10.85 4.90
C LYS A 88 -4.69 -12.27 5.00
N ALA A 89 -5.33 -13.04 5.88
CA ALA A 89 -5.20 -14.48 5.91
C ALA A 89 -5.51 -14.99 4.51
N GLU A 90 -4.53 -15.66 3.91
CA GLU A 90 -4.76 -16.49 2.74
C GLU A 90 -5.91 -17.46 3.04
N ASP A 91 -6.93 -17.35 2.20
CA ASP A 91 -7.94 -18.32 1.83
C ASP A 91 -7.82 -19.72 2.51
N LYS A 92 -8.52 -19.90 3.64
CA LYS A 92 -8.94 -21.23 4.08
C LYS A 92 -10.12 -21.67 3.22
N LYS A 93 -9.84 -22.51 2.22
CA LYS A 93 -10.84 -23.38 1.59
C LYS A 93 -11.34 -24.41 2.63
N PRO A 94 -12.66 -24.61 2.83
CA PRO A 94 -13.17 -25.55 3.82
C PRO A 94 -13.34 -26.94 3.21
N ALA A 95 -12.88 -27.98 3.90
CA ALA A 95 -13.41 -29.33 3.80
C ALA A 95 -13.06 -30.11 5.08
N ASP A 96 -14.04 -30.12 5.98
CA ASP A 96 -14.11 -30.96 7.17
C ASP A 96 -14.32 -32.43 6.76
N LYS A 97 -13.47 -33.37 7.24
CA LYS A 97 -13.88 -34.61 7.95
C LYS A 97 -12.80 -35.71 8.02
N LYS A 98 -12.65 -36.19 9.27
CA LYS A 98 -12.35 -37.57 9.74
C LYS A 98 -10.89 -38.08 9.81
N GLU A 99 -10.40 -38.06 11.05
CA GLU A 99 -9.91 -39.18 11.88
C GLU A 99 -9.21 -40.40 11.25
N ASP A 100 -8.14 -40.79 11.96
CA ASP A 100 -7.60 -42.14 12.21
C ASP A 100 -6.49 -42.67 11.27
N GLU A 101 -5.25 -42.66 11.78
CA GLU A 101 -4.19 -43.62 11.43
C GLU A 101 -4.62 -45.03 11.88
N PRO A 102 -4.26 -46.16 11.22
CA PRO A 102 -2.83 -46.52 11.13
C PRO A 102 -2.39 -47.46 9.96
N LYS A 103 -1.06 -47.48 9.74
CA LYS A 103 -0.16 -48.60 9.33
C LYS A 103 -0.44 -49.48 8.09
N LYS A 104 0.70 -49.73 7.42
CA LYS A 104 1.20 -50.98 6.77
C LYS A 104 1.12 -51.14 5.25
N GLU A 105 2.33 -51.11 4.68
CA GLU A 105 2.97 -52.18 3.89
C GLU A 105 2.27 -52.76 2.65
N LYS A 106 3.10 -52.79 1.60
CA LYS A 106 3.38 -53.91 0.68
C LYS A 106 2.71 -53.91 -0.70
N LYS A 107 3.61 -54.04 -1.69
CA LYS A 107 3.50 -54.86 -2.91
C LYS A 107 2.49 -54.39 -3.96
N GLU A 108 2.68 -54.58 -5.25
CA GLU A 108 3.73 -55.03 -6.16
C GLU A 108 3.07 -54.89 -7.55
N LYS A 109 3.86 -54.81 -8.61
CA LYS A 109 3.52 -55.25 -9.98
C LYS A 109 2.57 -54.37 -10.81
N LYS A 110 3.09 -53.83 -11.93
CA LYS A 110 3.01 -54.38 -13.32
C LYS A 110 1.62 -54.14 -13.91
N GLU A 111 1.41 -53.64 -15.12
CA GLU A 111 2.18 -53.80 -16.37
C GLU A 111 1.49 -52.93 -17.44
N LYS A 112 2.28 -52.37 -18.39
CA LYS A 112 1.92 -51.92 -19.76
C LYS A 112 0.91 -50.77 -19.92
N ALA A 113 1.09 -49.80 -20.82
CA ALA A 113 1.79 -49.85 -22.09
C ALA A 113 2.49 -48.51 -22.43
N LYS A 114 3.79 -48.60 -22.75
CA LYS A 114 4.47 -47.71 -23.69
C LYS A 114 4.07 -48.16 -25.11
N LYS A 115 3.75 -47.21 -25.97
CA LYS A 115 3.68 -47.38 -27.42
C LYS A 115 5.02 -46.91 -27.96
N ASP A 116 5.84 -47.87 -28.37
CA ASP A 116 6.74 -47.90 -29.54
C ASP A 116 7.55 -49.21 -29.52
#